data_AF-A0A7V8NLZ9-F1
#
_entry.id   AF-A0A7V8NLZ9-F1
#
_cell.length_a   1.000
_cell.length_b   1.000
_cell.length_c   1.000
_cell.angle_alpha   90.00
_cell.angle_beta   90.00
_cell.angle_gamma   90.00
#
_symmetry.space_group_name_H-M   'P 1'
#
loop_
_entity.id
_entity.type
_entity.pdbx_description
1 polymer ?
#
loop_
_entity_poly.entity_id
_entity_poly.type
_entity_poly.pdbx_seq_one_letter_code
_entity_poly.pdbx_strand_id
1 'polypeptide(L)'
;MRRAPVIVRLHAKAARSEPGALGMVMGEIAGTHLGEDLVIAAHLDHQKPGANDNASGSGTLLELVRTLNHLIVAGKIPKPQRTLRFWWTTEIVSEQAYFRRYPEDARNILLSVVLDQAGGLRNAENNLVIIFNPAWLPSYADDLIENLAESVKDRYAPAEHEPDPLVIARGGSHQSLRTVYWDYQEITDEVAFESRERRIPGIALAVPSLDLIHSNLDTVDRLDPTWMKRTALLTLAAALYVADAGPAQAQAVLDYTFRRAAGRLAQSDDAAGDLAFERARLDSVRALDPKLDTTAYQNQLSAVADAVRNRRR
;
A
#
# COMPACT_ATOMS: atom_id res chain seq x y z
N MET A 1 -5.47 7.99 -52.62
CA MET A 1 -6.09 6.64 -52.63
C MET A 1 -7.19 6.60 -51.57
N ARG A 2 -8.45 6.35 -51.96
CA ARG A 2 -9.53 6.09 -50.99
C ARG A 2 -9.33 4.68 -50.43
N ARG A 3 -9.04 4.57 -49.13
CA ARG A 3 -8.94 3.26 -48.48
C ARG A 3 -10.33 2.63 -48.44
N ALA A 4 -10.50 1.48 -49.10
CA ALA A 4 -11.70 0.68 -49.00
C ALA A 4 -11.87 0.16 -47.55
N PRO A 5 -13.11 -0.09 -47.08
CA PRO A 5 -13.34 -0.57 -45.73
C PRO A 5 -12.75 -1.98 -45.52
N VAL A 6 -12.11 -2.19 -44.38
CA VAL A 6 -11.65 -3.50 -43.91
C VAL A 6 -12.76 -4.13 -43.08
N ILE A 7 -13.12 -5.37 -43.38
CA ILE A 7 -14.11 -6.14 -42.62
C ILE A 7 -13.36 -7.15 -41.74
N VAL A 8 -13.51 -7.02 -40.43
CA VAL A 8 -13.01 -7.99 -39.44
C VAL A 8 -14.16 -8.90 -39.03
N ARG A 9 -13.94 -10.22 -39.03
CA ARG A 9 -14.87 -11.21 -38.48
C ARG A 9 -14.20 -11.92 -37.31
N LEU A 10 -14.81 -11.83 -36.13
CA LEU A 10 -14.38 -12.52 -34.92
C LEU A 10 -15.40 -13.61 -34.58
N HIS A 11 -14.93 -14.84 -34.44
CA HIS A 11 -15.73 -15.95 -33.91
C HIS A 11 -15.05 -16.44 -32.62
N ALA A 12 -15.73 -16.27 -31.50
CA ALA A 12 -15.32 -16.82 -30.22
C ALA A 12 -16.46 -17.68 -29.67
N LYS A 13 -16.13 -18.89 -29.18
CA LYS A 13 -17.02 -19.72 -28.38
C LYS A 13 -16.26 -20.09 -27.11
N ALA A 14 -16.75 -19.62 -25.97
CA ALA A 14 -16.22 -19.98 -24.67
C ALA A 14 -17.40 -20.31 -23.75
N ALA A 15 -17.40 -21.51 -23.19
CA ALA A 15 -18.28 -21.91 -22.09
C ALA A 15 -17.48 -22.87 -21.22
N ARG A 16 -17.17 -22.43 -20.00
CA ARG A 16 -16.49 -23.24 -18.99
C ARG A 16 -17.15 -22.95 -17.66
N SER A 17 -17.73 -23.99 -17.07
CA SER A 17 -18.27 -23.97 -15.71
C SER A 17 -17.83 -25.26 -15.07
N GLU A 18 -17.05 -25.14 -14.00
CA GLU A 18 -16.57 -26.25 -13.21
C GLU A 18 -16.66 -25.87 -11.73
N PRO A 19 -16.97 -26.81 -10.83
CA PRO A 19 -16.89 -26.55 -9.40
C PRO A 19 -15.46 -26.12 -9.03
N GLY A 20 -15.34 -24.97 -8.36
CA GLY A 20 -14.08 -24.45 -7.84
C GLY A 20 -14.14 -24.28 -6.33
N ALA A 21 -12.98 -24.23 -5.69
CA ALA A 21 -12.83 -23.84 -4.30
C ALA A 21 -12.03 -22.53 -4.25
N LEU A 22 -12.47 -21.61 -3.40
CA LEU A 22 -11.72 -20.41 -3.05
C LEU A 22 -10.94 -20.68 -1.77
N GLY A 23 -9.67 -20.31 -1.77
CA GLY A 23 -8.76 -20.55 -0.65
C GLY A 23 -8.03 -19.27 -0.26
N MET A 24 -7.67 -19.20 1.00
CA MET A 24 -6.88 -18.11 1.56
C MET A 24 -5.96 -18.72 2.62
N VAL A 25 -4.67 -18.42 2.55
CA VAL A 25 -3.70 -18.85 3.56
C VAL A 25 -3.49 -17.69 4.53
N MET A 26 -3.58 -17.96 5.82
CA MET A 26 -3.41 -16.97 6.87
C MET A 26 -2.32 -17.42 7.84
N GLY A 27 -1.42 -16.50 8.16
CA GLY A 27 -0.46 -16.62 9.25
C GLY A 27 -0.54 -15.39 10.15
N GLU A 28 0.01 -15.47 11.36
CA GLU A 28 0.07 -14.33 12.27
C GLU A 28 1.31 -14.36 13.16
N ILE A 29 1.75 -13.17 13.56
CA ILE A 29 2.63 -12.94 14.71
C ILE A 29 1.79 -12.16 15.72
N ALA A 30 1.24 -12.89 16.70
CA ALA A 30 0.28 -12.37 17.67
C ALA A 30 0.89 -11.27 18.56
N GLY A 31 0.27 -10.09 18.64
CA GLY A 31 0.68 -9.03 19.55
C GLY A 31 0.18 -9.22 20.99
N THR A 32 0.40 -8.23 21.84
CA THR A 32 -0.19 -8.11 23.19
C THR A 32 -1.40 -7.18 23.21
N HIS A 33 -1.48 -6.23 22.27
CA HIS A 33 -2.61 -5.34 22.06
C HIS A 33 -3.63 -6.03 21.15
N LEU A 34 -4.83 -6.26 21.67
CA LEU A 34 -5.90 -6.94 20.96
C LEU A 34 -6.86 -5.92 20.32
N GLY A 35 -7.44 -6.27 19.16
CA GLY A 35 -8.47 -5.47 18.50
C GLY A 35 -7.93 -4.32 17.64
N GLU A 36 -6.63 -4.30 17.37
CA GLU A 36 -5.94 -3.28 16.55
C GLU A 36 -4.93 -3.95 15.61
N ASP A 37 -5.32 -5.06 15.00
CA ASP A 37 -4.46 -5.88 14.15
C ASP A 37 -4.11 -5.17 12.84
N LEU A 38 -2.94 -5.48 12.29
CA LEU A 38 -2.56 -5.06 10.94
C LEU A 38 -2.60 -6.26 10.02
N VAL A 39 -3.17 -6.09 8.83
CA VAL A 39 -3.17 -7.12 7.80
C VAL A 39 -2.18 -6.76 6.71
N ILE A 40 -1.24 -7.66 6.41
CA ILE A 40 -0.34 -7.55 5.28
C ILE A 40 -0.77 -8.62 4.27
N ALA A 41 -1.23 -8.20 3.09
CA ALA A 41 -1.89 -9.07 2.13
C ALA A 41 -1.24 -9.05 0.75
N ALA A 42 -1.17 -10.21 0.11
CA ALA A 42 -0.81 -10.36 -1.28
C ALA A 42 -1.55 -11.57 -1.86
N HIS A 43 -2.34 -11.36 -2.91
CA HIS A 43 -2.98 -12.46 -3.63
C HIS A 43 -1.99 -13.50 -4.17
N LEU A 44 -2.49 -14.72 -4.32
CA LEU A 44 -1.77 -15.95 -4.71
C LEU A 44 -2.30 -16.57 -6.00
N ASP A 45 -3.35 -16.01 -6.59
CA ASP A 45 -3.95 -16.43 -7.86
C ASP A 45 -3.63 -15.47 -9.01
N HIS A 46 -3.17 -15.99 -10.15
CA HIS A 46 -3.18 -15.33 -11.47
C HIS A 46 -2.84 -16.31 -12.59
N GLN A 47 -3.05 -15.93 -13.85
CA GLN A 47 -2.75 -16.81 -14.98
C GLN A 47 -1.24 -17.07 -15.07
N LYS A 48 -0.87 -18.32 -15.36
CA LYS A 48 0.53 -18.70 -15.56
C LYS A 48 1.14 -17.91 -16.72
N PRO A 49 2.41 -17.44 -16.60
CA PRO A 49 3.34 -17.72 -15.52
C PRO A 49 3.15 -16.89 -14.24
N GLY A 50 2.66 -15.65 -14.35
CA GLY A 50 2.29 -14.80 -13.21
C GLY A 50 3.43 -14.47 -12.25
N ALA A 51 4.64 -14.21 -12.79
CA ALA A 51 5.82 -13.98 -11.96
C ALA A 51 5.76 -12.66 -11.21
N ASN A 52 5.45 -11.55 -11.89
CA ASN A 52 5.28 -10.27 -11.23
C ASN A 52 3.87 -10.20 -10.66
N ASP A 53 2.86 -10.41 -11.49
CA ASP A 53 1.45 -10.50 -11.10
C ASP A 53 1.04 -11.96 -10.97
N ASN A 54 1.17 -12.59 -9.80
CA ASN A 54 1.36 -12.01 -8.46
C ASN A 54 2.45 -12.66 -7.62
N ALA A 55 3.17 -13.65 -8.17
CA ALA A 55 4.09 -14.47 -7.39
C ALA A 55 5.18 -13.64 -6.70
N SER A 56 5.52 -12.46 -7.24
CA SER A 56 6.48 -11.53 -6.65
C SER A 56 5.98 -10.93 -5.33
N GLY A 57 4.71 -10.49 -5.24
CA GLY A 57 4.09 -9.98 -4.01
C GLY A 57 3.97 -11.09 -2.97
N SER A 58 3.38 -12.21 -3.36
CA SER A 58 3.25 -13.42 -2.54
C SER A 58 4.57 -13.95 -1.99
N GLY A 59 5.61 -14.02 -2.84
CA GLY A 59 6.95 -14.47 -2.46
C GLY A 59 7.66 -13.46 -1.55
N THR A 60 7.46 -12.16 -1.80
CA THR A 60 7.97 -11.10 -0.93
C THR A 60 7.34 -11.17 0.46
N LEU A 61 6.02 -11.37 0.54
CA LEU A 61 5.29 -11.54 1.81
C LEU A 61 5.84 -12.70 2.65
N LEU A 62 6.14 -13.85 2.00
CA LEU A 62 6.74 -14.99 2.70
C LEU A 62 8.14 -14.67 3.26
N GLU A 63 8.96 -13.96 2.50
CA GLU A 63 10.30 -13.54 2.94
C GLU A 63 10.23 -12.51 4.08
N LEU A 64 9.21 -11.63 4.07
CA LEU A 64 8.94 -10.71 5.18
C LEU A 64 8.63 -11.47 6.47
N VAL A 65 7.73 -12.46 6.42
CA VAL A 65 7.39 -13.29 7.58
C VAL A 65 8.63 -14.01 8.10
N ARG A 66 9.41 -14.64 7.22
CA ARG A 66 10.63 -15.37 7.57
C ARG A 66 11.65 -14.45 8.23
N THR A 67 11.88 -13.28 7.65
CA THR A 67 12.86 -12.30 8.14
C THR A 67 12.44 -11.72 9.48
N LEU A 68 11.19 -11.28 9.61
CA LEU A 68 10.65 -10.73 10.84
C LEU A 68 10.73 -11.74 11.99
N ASN A 69 10.25 -12.97 11.77
CA ASN A 69 10.29 -14.01 12.77
C ASN A 69 11.73 -14.34 13.21
N HIS A 70 12.67 -14.39 12.26
CA HIS A 70 14.08 -14.59 12.57
C HIS A 70 14.64 -13.47 13.46
N LEU A 71 14.36 -12.21 13.13
CA LEU A 71 14.85 -11.05 13.89
C LEU A 71 14.27 -11.02 15.32
N ILE A 72 13.00 -11.38 15.48
CA ILE A 72 12.34 -11.47 16.80
C ILE A 72 12.98 -12.59 17.63
N VAL A 73 13.07 -13.81 17.08
CA VAL A 73 13.65 -14.97 17.79
C VAL A 73 15.11 -14.74 18.16
N ALA A 74 15.87 -14.05 17.30
CA ALA A 74 17.26 -13.69 17.56
C ALA A 74 17.42 -12.49 18.52
N GLY A 75 16.34 -11.88 19.01
CA GLY A 75 16.35 -10.73 19.92
C GLY A 75 16.91 -9.45 19.29
N LYS A 76 16.87 -9.32 17.96
CA LYS A 76 17.36 -8.14 17.23
C LYS A 76 16.35 -7.00 17.21
N ILE A 77 15.06 -7.35 17.24
CA ILE A 77 13.95 -6.40 17.39
C ILE A 77 12.94 -6.98 18.39
N PRO A 78 12.15 -6.15 19.08
CA PRO A 78 11.08 -6.63 19.93
C PRO A 78 9.96 -7.28 19.11
N LYS A 79 9.15 -8.08 19.78
CA LYS A 79 7.88 -8.56 19.24
C LYS A 79 6.91 -7.37 19.11
N PRO A 80 6.15 -7.24 18.01
CA PRO A 80 5.26 -6.11 17.82
C PRO A 80 4.15 -6.08 18.88
N GLN A 81 3.72 -4.87 19.29
CA GLN A 81 2.65 -4.71 20.27
C GLN A 81 1.29 -5.14 19.70
N ARG A 82 0.95 -4.74 18.47
CA ARG A 82 -0.25 -5.19 17.74
C ARG A 82 0.03 -6.45 16.93
N THR A 83 -1.02 -7.26 16.71
CA THR A 83 -0.89 -8.46 15.88
C THR A 83 -0.64 -8.09 14.42
N LEU A 84 0.34 -8.76 13.81
CA LEU A 84 0.54 -8.74 12.37
C LEU A 84 -0.06 -10.02 11.77
N ARG A 85 -1.04 -9.86 10.87
CA ARG A 85 -1.66 -10.93 10.10
C ARG A 85 -1.08 -10.92 8.69
N PHE A 86 -0.76 -12.09 8.16
CA PHE A 86 -0.18 -12.27 6.83
C PHE A 86 -1.13 -13.10 5.98
N TRP A 87 -1.68 -12.48 4.94
CA TRP A 87 -2.78 -13.04 4.15
C TRP A 87 -2.31 -13.29 2.72
N TRP A 88 -2.39 -14.55 2.29
CA TRP A 88 -2.29 -14.92 0.87
C TRP A 88 -3.68 -15.22 0.34
N THR A 89 -4.13 -14.40 -0.58
CA THR A 89 -5.55 -14.27 -0.91
C THR A 89 -5.86 -14.80 -2.31
N THR A 90 -7.14 -14.99 -2.60
CA THR A 90 -7.63 -14.97 -3.98
C THR A 90 -8.10 -13.55 -4.24
N GLU A 91 -7.45 -12.85 -5.18
CA GLU A 91 -7.48 -11.41 -5.35
C GLU A 91 -8.87 -10.82 -5.12
N ILE A 92 -9.01 -10.01 -4.06
CA ILE A 92 -10.24 -9.34 -3.58
C ILE A 92 -11.34 -10.31 -3.09
N VAL A 93 -11.57 -11.41 -3.79
CA VAL A 93 -12.72 -12.30 -3.64
C VAL A 93 -12.67 -13.05 -2.31
N SER A 94 -11.48 -13.50 -1.91
CA SER A 94 -11.32 -14.30 -0.69
C SER A 94 -11.53 -13.48 0.57
N GLU A 95 -11.09 -12.22 0.57
CA GLU A 95 -11.21 -11.26 1.67
C GLU A 95 -12.64 -10.80 1.79
N GLN A 96 -13.30 -10.49 0.68
CA GLN A 96 -14.72 -10.20 0.69
C GLN A 96 -15.54 -11.39 1.23
N ALA A 97 -15.20 -12.62 0.81
CA ALA A 97 -15.85 -13.82 1.34
C ALA A 97 -15.57 -14.00 2.84
N TYR A 98 -14.33 -13.76 3.27
CA TYR A 98 -13.91 -13.79 4.66
C TYR A 98 -14.72 -12.80 5.49
N PHE A 99 -14.76 -11.53 5.11
CA PHE A 99 -15.49 -10.49 5.83
C PHE A 99 -17.00 -10.68 5.82
N ARG A 100 -17.58 -11.30 4.77
CA ARG A 100 -19.00 -11.70 4.80
C ARG A 100 -19.26 -12.78 5.84
N ARG A 101 -18.31 -13.69 6.04
CA ARG A 101 -18.43 -14.80 6.99
C ARG A 101 -18.10 -14.39 8.43
N TYR A 102 -17.16 -13.47 8.60
CA TYR A 102 -16.61 -12.97 9.86
C TYR A 102 -16.60 -11.43 9.88
N PRO A 103 -17.78 -10.79 9.87
CA PRO A 103 -17.87 -9.33 9.79
C PRO A 103 -17.27 -8.61 11.01
N GLU A 104 -17.24 -9.26 12.17
CA GLU A 104 -16.66 -8.69 13.39
C GLU A 104 -15.13 -8.58 13.32
N ASP A 105 -14.45 -9.43 12.53
CA ASP A 105 -12.99 -9.39 12.39
C ASP A 105 -12.53 -8.11 11.70
N ALA A 106 -13.33 -7.57 10.77
CA ALA A 106 -13.04 -6.31 10.10
C ALA A 106 -12.89 -5.15 11.11
N ARG A 107 -13.61 -5.19 12.23
CA ARG A 107 -13.55 -4.15 13.28
C ARG A 107 -12.26 -4.18 14.09
N ASN A 108 -11.55 -5.30 14.05
CA ASN A 108 -10.29 -5.47 14.75
C ASN A 108 -9.08 -5.10 13.87
N ILE A 109 -9.29 -4.72 12.61
CA ILE A 109 -8.19 -4.35 11.71
C ILE A 109 -8.03 -2.84 11.71
N LEU A 110 -6.86 -2.39 12.15
CA LEU A 110 -6.47 -0.99 12.22
C LEU A 110 -5.99 -0.46 10.86
N LEU A 111 -5.24 -1.29 10.13
CA LEU A 111 -4.60 -0.94 8.87
C LEU A 111 -4.39 -2.19 8.01
N SER A 112 -4.62 -2.08 6.70
CA SER A 112 -4.12 -3.05 5.73
C SER A 112 -2.86 -2.53 5.01
N VAL A 113 -1.96 -3.43 4.64
CA VAL A 113 -0.81 -3.15 3.78
C VAL A 113 -0.81 -4.19 2.67
N VAL A 114 -1.17 -3.79 1.47
CA VAL A 114 -1.27 -4.64 0.29
C VAL A 114 -0.03 -4.47 -0.56
N LEU A 115 0.60 -5.59 -0.91
CA LEU A 115 1.73 -5.61 -1.85
C LEU A 115 1.39 -6.52 -3.04
N ASP A 116 1.17 -5.88 -4.17
CA ASP A 116 1.00 -6.53 -5.47
C ASP A 116 2.23 -6.21 -6.34
N GLN A 117 2.53 -7.03 -7.34
CA GLN A 117 3.54 -6.77 -8.36
C GLN A 117 4.87 -6.23 -7.78
N ALA A 118 5.40 -6.86 -6.74
CA ALA A 118 6.53 -6.34 -5.98
C ALA A 118 7.87 -6.32 -6.76
N GLY A 119 7.96 -7.02 -7.90
CA GLY A 119 9.24 -7.32 -8.55
C GLY A 119 9.65 -6.43 -9.69
N GLY A 120 8.71 -5.74 -10.36
CA GLY A 120 9.02 -4.93 -11.52
C GLY A 120 9.74 -5.72 -12.63
N LEU A 121 10.41 -5.00 -13.52
CA LEU A 121 11.09 -5.55 -14.69
C LEU A 121 12.59 -5.24 -14.73
N ARG A 122 13.40 -6.27 -14.91
CA ARG A 122 14.83 -6.12 -15.23
C ARG A 122 14.99 -5.39 -16.55
N ASN A 123 16.06 -4.58 -16.61
CA ASN A 123 16.45 -3.84 -17.82
C ASN A 123 15.36 -2.89 -18.36
N ALA A 124 14.40 -2.52 -17.52
CA ALA A 124 13.38 -1.53 -17.81
C ALA A 124 13.35 -0.48 -16.69
N GLU A 125 12.83 0.70 -16.98
CA GLU A 125 12.55 1.69 -15.95
C GLU A 125 11.37 1.22 -15.10
N ASN A 126 11.54 1.27 -13.78
CA ASN A 126 10.51 0.90 -12.82
C ASN A 126 10.16 2.08 -11.93
N ASN A 127 8.90 2.12 -11.51
CA ASN A 127 8.42 3.03 -10.49
C ASN A 127 7.69 2.22 -9.42
N LEU A 128 7.92 2.56 -8.16
CA LEU A 128 7.05 2.12 -7.07
C LEU A 128 5.79 2.97 -7.11
N VAL A 129 4.68 2.34 -7.44
CA VAL A 129 3.34 2.89 -7.33
C VAL A 129 2.86 2.78 -5.90
N ILE A 130 2.38 3.89 -5.35
CA ILE A 130 1.61 3.96 -4.12
C ILE A 130 0.20 4.41 -4.51
N ILE A 131 -0.81 3.61 -4.20
CA ILE A 131 -2.21 3.94 -4.48
C ILE A 131 -2.79 4.58 -3.20
N PHE A 132 -3.32 5.79 -3.32
CA PHE A 132 -3.92 6.49 -2.18
C PHE A 132 -5.30 5.96 -1.83
N ASN A 133 -5.64 6.11 -0.55
CA ASN A 133 -6.96 5.77 -0.03
C ASN A 133 -8.07 6.56 -0.76
N PRO A 134 -9.29 6.00 -0.88
CA PRO A 134 -10.38 6.65 -1.59
C PRO A 134 -10.86 7.91 -0.88
N ALA A 135 -11.46 8.84 -1.63
CA ALA A 135 -11.96 10.11 -1.09
C ALA A 135 -13.00 9.97 0.04
N TRP A 136 -13.69 8.81 0.15
CA TRP A 136 -14.61 8.54 1.26
C TRP A 136 -13.92 8.02 2.54
N LEU A 137 -12.64 7.70 2.46
CA LEU A 137 -11.77 7.23 3.53
C LEU A 137 -10.41 7.96 3.53
N PRO A 138 -10.35 9.31 3.64
CA PRO A 138 -9.07 9.99 3.79
C PRO A 138 -8.34 9.50 5.05
N SER A 139 -7.07 9.14 4.93
CA SER A 139 -6.33 8.45 5.98
C SER A 139 -4.91 8.97 6.18
N TYR A 140 -4.43 8.95 7.42
CA TYR A 140 -3.03 9.20 7.75
C TYR A 140 -2.08 8.21 7.07
N ALA A 141 -2.58 7.04 6.66
CA ALA A 141 -1.81 6.00 6.00
C ALA A 141 -1.11 6.52 4.74
N ASP A 142 -1.79 7.37 3.94
CA ASP A 142 -1.20 7.99 2.74
C ASP A 142 0.01 8.86 3.09
N ASP A 143 -0.12 9.73 4.11
CA ASP A 143 0.97 10.62 4.52
C ASP A 143 2.12 9.83 5.19
N LEU A 144 1.80 8.75 5.91
CA LEU A 144 2.77 7.86 6.53
C LEU A 144 3.65 7.17 5.47
N ILE A 145 3.02 6.55 4.46
CA ILE A 145 3.78 5.84 3.41
C ILE A 145 4.55 6.82 2.53
N GLU A 146 3.98 7.98 2.23
CA GLU A 146 4.67 9.04 1.48
C GLU A 146 5.94 9.49 2.22
N ASN A 147 5.85 9.73 3.54
CA ASN A 147 7.01 10.10 4.35
C ASN A 147 8.11 9.03 4.32
N LEU A 148 7.71 7.77 4.50
CA LEU A 148 8.63 6.66 4.53
C LEU A 148 9.32 6.48 3.17
N ALA A 149 8.55 6.53 2.08
CA ALA A 149 9.06 6.38 0.73
C ALA A 149 10.06 7.48 0.35
N GLU A 150 9.77 8.73 0.70
CA GLU A 150 10.71 9.86 0.55
C GLU A 150 11.98 9.67 1.36
N SER A 151 11.85 9.30 2.65
CA SER A 151 13.02 9.06 3.48
C SER A 151 13.87 7.90 2.96
N VAL A 152 13.26 6.85 2.41
CA VAL A 152 13.99 5.73 1.80
C VAL A 152 14.69 6.16 0.53
N LYS A 153 14.00 6.89 -0.36
CA LYS A 153 14.56 7.44 -1.58
C LYS A 153 15.79 8.31 -1.29
N ASP A 154 15.65 9.29 -0.40
CA ASP A 154 16.66 10.34 -0.20
C ASP A 154 17.87 9.86 0.60
N ARG A 155 17.69 8.90 1.52
CA ARG A 155 18.76 8.48 2.45
C ARG A 155 19.37 7.13 2.12
N TYR A 156 18.60 6.22 1.53
CA TYR A 156 18.99 4.81 1.47
C TYR A 156 18.98 4.24 0.05
N ALA A 157 18.16 4.75 -0.87
CA ALA A 157 18.06 4.27 -2.25
C ALA A 157 18.44 5.28 -3.37
N PRO A 158 19.38 6.25 -3.19
CA PRO A 158 19.90 7.09 -4.28
C PRO A 158 20.95 6.34 -5.11
N ALA A 159 20.54 5.21 -5.70
CA ALA A 159 21.42 4.19 -6.22
C ALA A 159 22.33 4.62 -7.37
N GLU A 160 21.86 5.55 -8.20
CA GLU A 160 22.57 5.97 -9.42
C GLU A 160 23.83 6.82 -9.13
N HIS A 161 23.94 7.37 -7.92
CA HIS A 161 24.97 8.36 -7.57
C HIS A 161 25.88 7.97 -6.40
N GLU A 162 25.63 6.81 -5.78
CA GLU A 162 26.38 6.33 -4.61
C GLU A 162 27.28 5.14 -4.96
N PRO A 163 28.53 5.08 -4.44
CA PRO A 163 29.45 3.98 -4.73
C PRO A 163 29.04 2.66 -4.05
N ASP A 164 28.28 2.71 -2.95
CA ASP A 164 27.74 1.53 -2.24
C ASP A 164 26.29 1.80 -1.79
N PRO A 165 25.33 1.75 -2.72
CA PRO A 165 23.95 2.11 -2.43
C PRO A 165 23.25 1.08 -1.56
N LEU A 166 22.56 1.56 -0.53
CA LEU A 166 21.76 0.71 0.36
C LEU A 166 20.46 0.25 -0.36
N VAL A 167 19.82 -0.77 0.20
CA VAL A 167 18.53 -1.31 -0.31
C VAL A 167 18.59 -1.76 -1.79
N ILE A 168 19.76 -2.26 -2.21
CA ILE A 168 19.97 -2.96 -3.49
C ILE A 168 20.09 -4.45 -3.24
N ALA A 169 19.53 -5.28 -4.13
CA ALA A 169 19.69 -6.72 -4.07
C ALA A 169 20.84 -7.18 -4.97
N ARG A 170 21.51 -8.27 -4.58
CA ARG A 170 22.54 -8.87 -5.42
C ARG A 170 21.96 -9.25 -6.78
N GLY A 171 22.56 -8.72 -7.84
CA GLY A 171 22.12 -8.96 -9.22
C GLY A 171 20.81 -8.25 -9.58
N GLY A 172 20.31 -7.30 -8.79
CA GLY A 172 19.22 -6.40 -9.18
C GLY A 172 19.73 -5.13 -9.85
N SER A 173 18.81 -4.26 -10.29
CA SER A 173 19.20 -2.97 -10.86
C SER A 173 19.73 -2.00 -9.79
N HIS A 174 20.47 -1.00 -10.27
CA HIS A 174 20.95 0.14 -9.50
C HIS A 174 20.16 1.43 -9.83
N GLN A 175 18.88 1.28 -10.19
CA GLN A 175 18.01 2.45 -10.41
C GLN A 175 17.68 3.10 -9.07
N SER A 176 17.62 4.43 -9.02
CA SER A 176 17.17 5.13 -7.82
C SER A 176 15.71 4.77 -7.51
N LEU A 177 15.30 4.76 -6.24
CA LEU A 177 13.90 4.55 -5.90
C LEU A 177 13.07 5.73 -6.45
N ARG A 178 12.21 5.44 -7.42
CA ARG A 178 11.24 6.41 -7.97
C ARG A 178 9.85 6.02 -7.48
N THR A 179 9.16 6.96 -6.87
CA THR A 179 7.79 6.77 -6.36
C THR A 179 6.82 7.54 -7.25
N VAL A 180 5.72 6.90 -7.62
CA VAL A 180 4.60 7.52 -8.32
C VAL A 180 3.36 7.29 -7.47
N TYR A 181 2.57 8.34 -7.29
CA TYR A 181 1.35 8.30 -6.49
C TYR A 181 0.16 8.25 -7.43
N TRP A 182 -0.68 7.22 -7.27
CA TRP A 182 -1.92 7.09 -8.02
C TRP A 182 -3.09 7.48 -7.12
N ASP A 183 -4.06 8.19 -7.69
CA ASP A 183 -5.38 8.29 -7.07
C ASP A 183 -5.97 6.89 -6.91
N TYR A 184 -6.87 6.73 -5.93
CA TYR A 184 -7.54 5.47 -5.66
C TYR A 184 -8.00 4.74 -6.93
N GLN A 185 -7.58 3.49 -7.05
CA GLN A 185 -7.94 2.57 -8.11
C GLN A 185 -8.59 1.33 -7.49
N GLU A 186 -9.62 0.79 -8.13
CA GLU A 186 -10.25 -0.45 -7.68
C GLU A 186 -9.60 -1.65 -8.35
N ILE A 187 -8.30 -1.89 -8.09
CA ILE A 187 -7.51 -2.81 -8.91
C ILE A 187 -6.86 -3.97 -8.17
N THR A 188 -6.65 -3.91 -6.85
CA THR A 188 -6.11 -5.05 -6.09
C THR A 188 -6.75 -5.18 -4.70
N ASP A 189 -6.17 -5.98 -3.81
CA ASP A 189 -6.78 -6.47 -2.57
C ASP A 189 -7.26 -5.36 -1.61
N GLU A 190 -6.72 -4.13 -1.70
CA GLU A 190 -7.09 -2.97 -0.86
C GLU A 190 -8.59 -2.67 -0.90
N VAL A 191 -9.23 -2.94 -2.05
CA VAL A 191 -10.66 -2.71 -2.27
C VAL A 191 -11.51 -3.48 -1.26
N ALA A 192 -11.06 -4.68 -0.85
CA ALA A 192 -11.78 -5.48 0.13
C ALA A 192 -11.79 -4.85 1.53
N PHE A 193 -10.80 -4.02 1.85
CA PHE A 193 -10.64 -3.34 3.14
C PHE A 193 -11.30 -1.95 3.14
N GLU A 194 -11.09 -1.19 2.08
CA GLU A 194 -11.43 0.25 1.99
C GLU A 194 -12.89 0.51 1.61
N SER A 195 -13.68 -0.56 1.42
CA SER A 195 -15.12 -0.46 1.17
C SER A 195 -15.84 0.47 2.15
N ARG A 196 -16.88 1.17 1.68
CA ARG A 196 -17.64 2.15 2.49
C ARG A 196 -18.22 1.59 3.80
N GLU A 197 -18.46 0.29 3.84
CA GLU A 197 -18.95 -0.44 5.01
C GLU A 197 -17.85 -0.72 6.03
N ARG A 198 -16.68 -1.20 5.58
CA ARG A 198 -15.58 -1.64 6.46
C ARG A 198 -14.70 -0.49 6.91
N ARG A 199 -14.42 0.46 6.01
CA ARG A 199 -13.63 1.67 6.29
C ARG A 199 -12.27 1.38 6.94
N ILE A 200 -11.62 0.28 6.54
CA ILE A 200 -10.27 -0.05 7.01
C ILE A 200 -9.30 0.67 6.06
N PRO A 201 -8.49 1.63 6.54
CA PRO A 201 -7.53 2.31 5.69
C PRO A 201 -6.40 1.37 5.28
N GLY A 202 -5.85 1.61 4.10
CA GLY A 202 -4.79 0.78 3.53
C GLY A 202 -3.53 1.54 3.14
N ILE A 203 -2.46 0.78 2.93
CA ILE A 203 -1.30 1.16 2.14
C ILE A 203 -1.20 0.15 1.00
N ALA A 204 -1.36 0.58 -0.25
CA ALA A 204 -1.25 -0.28 -1.41
C ALA A 204 0.01 0.05 -2.22
N LEU A 205 0.86 -0.96 -2.44
CA LEU A 205 2.18 -0.85 -3.06
C LEU A 205 2.28 -1.77 -4.27
N ALA A 206 2.79 -1.26 -5.39
CA ALA A 206 3.07 -2.07 -6.57
C ALA A 206 4.28 -1.57 -7.37
N VAL A 207 4.98 -2.47 -8.06
CA VAL A 207 5.98 -2.15 -9.08
C VAL A 207 5.50 -2.77 -10.40
N PRO A 208 4.53 -2.13 -11.07
CA PRO A 208 3.75 -2.78 -12.10
C PRO A 208 4.56 -3.02 -13.37
N SER A 209 4.27 -4.15 -14.03
CA SER A 209 4.82 -4.51 -15.34
C SER A 209 3.73 -4.50 -16.41
N LEU A 210 3.13 -3.32 -16.65
CA LEU A 210 1.89 -3.18 -17.43
C LEU A 210 1.96 -3.73 -18.86
N ASP A 211 3.15 -3.79 -19.48
CA ASP A 211 3.33 -4.33 -20.83
C ASP A 211 3.32 -5.87 -20.88
N LEU A 212 3.53 -6.54 -19.73
CA LEU A 212 3.70 -8.00 -19.64
C LEU A 212 2.65 -8.68 -18.78
N ILE A 213 1.90 -7.92 -17.98
CA ILE A 213 0.85 -8.43 -17.09
C ILE A 213 -0.13 -9.31 -17.88
N HIS A 214 -0.56 -10.42 -17.27
CA HIS A 214 -1.48 -11.41 -17.85
C HIS A 214 -1.05 -11.99 -19.21
N SER A 215 0.26 -11.94 -19.52
CA SER A 215 0.83 -12.56 -20.71
C SER A 215 1.72 -13.75 -20.35
N ASN A 216 2.01 -14.59 -21.35
CA ASN A 216 2.99 -15.67 -21.21
C ASN A 216 4.45 -15.17 -21.04
N LEU A 217 4.67 -13.85 -21.04
CA LEU A 217 5.97 -13.22 -20.85
C LEU A 217 6.20 -12.75 -19.41
N ASP A 218 5.22 -12.88 -18.51
CA ASP A 218 5.39 -12.54 -17.09
C ASP A 218 6.13 -13.65 -16.33
N THR A 219 7.44 -13.78 -16.62
CA THR A 219 8.30 -14.87 -16.15
C THR A 219 9.33 -14.40 -15.12
N VAL A 220 9.74 -15.31 -14.21
CA VAL A 220 10.61 -15.00 -13.06
C VAL A 220 11.97 -14.39 -13.47
N ASP A 221 12.51 -14.78 -14.62
CA ASP A 221 13.76 -14.24 -15.15
C ASP A 221 13.67 -12.74 -15.50
N ARG A 222 12.46 -12.18 -15.61
CA ARG A 222 12.23 -10.75 -15.84
C ARG A 222 12.11 -9.94 -14.57
N LEU A 223 11.97 -10.52 -13.38
CA LEU A 223 11.81 -9.77 -12.13
C LEU A 223 13.09 -9.14 -11.65
N ASP A 224 13.02 -7.91 -11.15
CA ASP A 224 14.16 -7.23 -10.54
C ASP A 224 14.16 -7.36 -9.00
N PRO A 225 15.11 -8.10 -8.41
CA PRO A 225 15.13 -8.35 -6.98
C PRO A 225 15.43 -7.08 -6.15
N THR A 226 16.00 -6.03 -6.74
CA THR A 226 16.16 -4.75 -6.04
C THR A 226 14.81 -4.14 -5.72
N TRP A 227 13.85 -4.22 -6.65
CA TRP A 227 12.49 -3.72 -6.43
C TRP A 227 11.75 -4.56 -5.41
N MET A 228 11.86 -5.89 -5.46
CA MET A 228 11.30 -6.77 -4.41
C MET A 228 11.83 -6.39 -3.02
N LYS A 229 13.15 -6.16 -2.89
CA LYS A 229 13.77 -5.77 -1.61
C LYS A 229 13.27 -4.41 -1.10
N ARG A 230 13.01 -3.45 -1.99
CA ARG A 230 12.48 -2.13 -1.64
C ARG A 230 11.01 -2.19 -1.26
N THR A 231 10.19 -2.90 -2.03
CA THR A 231 8.78 -3.17 -1.71
C THR A 231 8.66 -3.87 -0.36
N ALA A 232 9.51 -4.87 -0.10
CA ALA A 232 9.61 -5.53 1.20
C ALA A 232 9.87 -4.54 2.35
N LEU A 233 10.88 -3.68 2.20
CA LEU A 233 11.22 -2.67 3.21
C LEU A 233 10.05 -1.73 3.49
N LEU A 234 9.44 -1.17 2.44
CA LEU A 234 8.38 -0.18 2.57
C LEU A 234 7.09 -0.80 3.15
N THR A 235 6.79 -2.04 2.80
CA THR A 235 5.69 -2.82 3.37
C THR A 235 5.89 -3.05 4.86
N LEU A 236 7.00 -3.70 5.23
CA LEU A 236 7.20 -4.15 6.61
C LEU A 236 7.52 -3.00 7.57
N ALA A 237 8.27 -1.98 7.13
CA ALA A 237 8.60 -0.85 7.99
C ALA A 237 7.35 -0.01 8.34
N ALA A 238 6.45 0.22 7.38
CA ALA A 238 5.18 0.90 7.65
C ALA A 238 4.31 0.09 8.62
N ALA A 239 4.17 -1.22 8.37
CA ALA A 239 3.41 -2.10 9.24
C ALA A 239 4.00 -2.16 10.67
N LEU A 240 5.31 -2.34 10.82
CA LEU A 240 5.95 -2.36 12.15
C LEU A 240 5.83 -1.03 12.88
N TYR A 241 5.95 0.10 12.18
CA TYR A 241 5.79 1.41 12.78
C TYR A 241 4.40 1.57 13.41
N VAL A 242 3.34 1.20 12.68
CA VAL A 242 1.96 1.27 13.17
C VAL A 242 1.69 0.22 14.23
N ALA A 243 2.26 -0.98 14.09
CA ALA A 243 2.10 -2.05 15.07
C ALA A 243 2.66 -1.70 16.45
N ASP A 244 3.72 -0.88 16.49
CA ASP A 244 4.38 -0.42 17.72
C ASP A 244 4.05 1.05 18.09
N ALA A 245 3.18 1.71 17.33
CA ALA A 245 2.87 3.12 17.56
C ALA A 245 2.21 3.34 18.93
N GLY A 246 2.91 4.03 19.83
CA GLY A 246 2.37 4.59 21.07
C GLY A 246 2.06 6.09 20.93
N PRO A 247 1.77 6.79 22.05
CA PRO A 247 1.39 8.20 22.04
C PRO A 247 2.39 9.11 21.31
N ALA A 248 3.70 8.85 21.46
CA ALA A 248 4.75 9.64 20.82
C ALA A 248 4.77 9.44 19.29
N GLN A 249 4.60 8.22 18.80
CA GLN A 249 4.50 7.93 17.37
C GLN A 249 3.21 8.50 16.79
N ALA A 250 2.09 8.34 17.49
CA ALA A 250 0.81 8.90 17.06
C ALA A 250 0.87 10.44 16.93
N GLN A 251 1.51 11.12 17.88
CA GLN A 251 1.77 12.57 17.80
C GLN A 251 2.67 12.94 16.61
N ALA A 252 3.73 12.17 16.34
CA ALA A 252 4.62 12.42 15.21
C ALA A 252 3.91 12.26 13.85
N VAL A 253 3.02 11.27 13.73
CA VAL A 253 2.15 11.09 12.56
C VAL A 253 1.21 12.28 12.43
N LEU A 254 0.56 12.71 13.53
CA LEU A 254 -0.33 13.88 13.54
C LEU A 254 0.38 15.15 13.03
N ASP A 255 1.59 15.42 13.52
CA ASP A 255 2.41 16.57 13.11
C ASP A 255 2.79 16.54 11.63
N TYR A 256 3.05 15.35 11.08
CA TYR A 256 3.39 15.19 9.68
C TYR A 256 2.15 15.30 8.78
N THR A 257 1.07 14.59 9.12
CA THR A 257 -0.23 14.65 8.43
C THR A 257 -0.74 16.09 8.38
N PHE A 258 -0.62 16.85 9.47
CA PHE A 258 -0.98 18.28 9.46
C PHE A 258 -0.16 19.09 8.46
N ARG A 259 1.17 18.94 8.45
CA ARG A 259 2.04 19.69 7.53
C ARG A 259 1.71 19.39 6.07
N ARG A 260 1.44 18.13 5.76
CA ARG A 260 1.01 17.67 4.44
C ARG A 260 -0.35 18.25 4.05
N ALA A 261 -1.33 18.16 4.95
CA ALA A 261 -2.66 18.74 4.78
C ALA A 261 -2.60 20.26 4.52
N ALA A 262 -1.86 21.00 5.35
CA ALA A 262 -1.67 22.43 5.16
C ALA A 262 -1.00 22.76 3.83
N GLY A 263 -0.03 21.96 3.39
CA GLY A 263 0.63 22.09 2.09
C GLY A 263 -0.34 21.86 0.92
N ARG A 264 -1.16 20.79 0.97
CA ARG A 264 -2.18 20.51 -0.03
C ARG A 264 -3.22 21.63 -0.10
N LEU A 265 -3.73 22.10 1.03
CA LEU A 265 -4.66 23.25 1.06
C LEU A 265 -4.04 24.52 0.51
N ALA A 266 -2.77 24.80 0.80
CA ALA A 266 -2.06 25.97 0.30
C ALA A 266 -1.91 25.98 -1.23
N GLN A 267 -1.85 24.79 -1.84
CA GLN A 267 -1.72 24.60 -3.28
C GLN A 267 -3.06 24.33 -3.97
N SER A 268 -4.11 24.04 -3.21
CA SER A 268 -5.43 23.66 -3.72
C SER A 268 -6.11 24.81 -4.48
N ASP A 269 -6.83 24.42 -5.54
CA ASP A 269 -7.70 25.32 -6.28
C ASP A 269 -9.03 25.61 -5.60
N ASP A 270 -9.51 24.67 -4.80
CA ASP A 270 -10.71 24.76 -3.98
C ASP A 270 -10.39 24.35 -2.54
N ALA A 271 -9.57 25.16 -1.86
CA ALA A 271 -9.18 24.88 -0.47
C ALA A 271 -10.38 24.79 0.49
N ALA A 272 -11.53 25.38 0.13
CA ALA A 272 -12.75 25.28 0.93
C ALA A 272 -13.42 23.91 0.77
N GLY A 273 -13.50 23.39 -0.46
CA GLY A 273 -13.95 22.03 -0.74
C GLY A 273 -13.03 20.96 -0.16
N ASP A 274 -11.72 21.17 -0.25
CA ASP A 274 -10.71 20.20 0.19
C ASP A 274 -10.55 20.11 1.71
N LEU A 275 -10.94 21.17 2.44
CA LEU A 275 -10.79 21.23 3.90
C LEU A 275 -11.47 20.04 4.59
N ALA A 276 -12.66 19.63 4.15
CA ALA A 276 -13.36 18.51 4.77
C ALA A 276 -12.57 17.19 4.69
N PHE A 277 -11.90 16.94 3.55
CA PHE A 277 -11.07 15.76 3.34
C PHE A 277 -9.80 15.80 4.19
N GLU A 278 -9.13 16.94 4.24
CA GLU A 278 -7.90 17.10 5.02
C GLU A 278 -8.15 17.03 6.54
N ARG A 279 -9.29 17.55 7.00
CA ARG A 279 -9.72 17.39 8.39
C ARG A 279 -10.01 15.93 8.73
N ALA A 280 -10.68 15.19 7.85
CA ALA A 280 -10.94 13.77 8.04
C ALA A 280 -9.65 12.94 8.07
N ARG A 281 -8.71 13.27 7.17
CA ARG A 281 -7.38 12.67 7.12
C ARG A 281 -6.62 12.89 8.43
N LEU A 282 -6.61 14.12 8.92
CA LEU A 282 -5.98 14.46 10.20
C LEU A 282 -6.60 13.72 11.39
N ASP A 283 -7.93 13.67 11.46
CA ASP A 283 -8.64 12.99 12.55
C ASP A 283 -8.44 11.48 12.53
N SER A 284 -8.15 10.88 11.37
CA SER A 284 -7.89 9.44 11.26
C SER A 284 -6.69 8.98 12.10
N VAL A 285 -5.76 9.88 12.44
CA VAL A 285 -4.60 9.58 13.31
C VAL A 285 -5.01 9.12 14.71
N ARG A 286 -6.22 9.49 15.16
CA ARG A 286 -6.78 9.04 16.45
C ARG A 286 -7.01 7.53 16.52
N ALA A 287 -6.95 6.83 15.39
CA ALA A 287 -6.93 5.37 15.37
C ALA A 287 -5.65 4.79 16.01
N LEU A 288 -4.54 5.54 16.01
CA LEU A 288 -3.29 5.16 16.68
C LEU A 288 -3.30 5.45 18.18
N ASP A 289 -3.94 6.55 18.58
CA ASP A 289 -4.16 6.96 19.98
C ASP A 289 -5.46 7.78 20.10
N PRO A 290 -6.54 7.20 20.67
CA PRO A 290 -7.83 7.87 20.82
C PRO A 290 -7.80 9.14 21.66
N LYS A 291 -6.75 9.34 22.47
CA LYS A 291 -6.56 10.49 23.37
C LYS A 291 -5.91 11.70 22.69
N LEU A 292 -5.45 11.56 21.44
CA LEU A 292 -4.90 12.69 20.70
C LEU A 292 -5.93 13.82 20.57
N ASP A 293 -5.49 15.04 20.87
CA ASP A 293 -6.25 16.27 20.65
C ASP A 293 -5.86 16.88 19.29
N THR A 294 -6.77 16.80 18.32
CA THR A 294 -6.59 17.37 17.00
C THR A 294 -7.13 18.81 16.88
N THR A 295 -7.75 19.36 17.93
CA THR A 295 -8.51 20.63 17.85
C THR A 295 -7.66 21.81 17.37
N ALA A 296 -6.43 21.94 17.88
CA ALA A 296 -5.54 23.03 17.48
C ALA A 296 -5.16 22.94 16.00
N TYR A 297 -4.84 21.73 15.52
CA TYR A 297 -4.50 21.45 14.13
C TYR A 297 -5.70 21.70 13.20
N GLN A 298 -6.90 21.24 13.61
CA GLN A 298 -8.16 21.48 12.90
C GLN A 298 -8.43 22.97 12.69
N ASN A 299 -8.22 23.79 13.72
CA ASN A 299 -8.36 25.24 13.66
C ASN A 299 -7.32 25.86 12.71
N GLN A 300 -6.07 25.38 12.75
CA GLN A 300 -5.02 25.85 11.87
C GLN A 300 -5.30 25.51 10.39
N LEU A 301 -5.79 24.30 10.08
CA LEU A 301 -6.19 23.96 8.70
C LEU A 301 -7.29 24.88 8.17
N SER A 302 -8.24 25.24 9.03
CA SER A 302 -9.29 26.21 8.70
C SER A 302 -8.71 27.57 8.31
N ALA A 303 -7.76 28.05 9.12
CA ALA A 303 -7.10 29.33 8.87
C ALA A 303 -6.28 29.30 7.56
N VAL A 304 -5.64 28.17 7.23
CA VAL A 304 -4.94 27.98 5.95
C VAL A 304 -5.93 28.07 4.78
N ALA A 305 -7.04 27.33 4.84
CA ALA A 305 -8.07 27.35 3.78
C ALA A 305 -8.68 28.75 3.58
N ASP A 306 -8.99 29.46 4.67
CA ASP A 306 -9.49 30.83 4.62
C ASP A 306 -8.46 31.81 4.02
N ALA A 307 -7.18 31.66 4.36
CA ALA A 307 -6.11 32.50 3.82
C ALA A 307 -5.93 32.30 2.30
N VAL A 308 -6.00 31.06 1.81
CA VAL A 308 -5.92 30.74 0.38
C VAL A 308 -7.12 31.33 -0.36
N ARG A 309 -8.33 31.16 0.17
CA ARG A 309 -9.55 31.73 -0.40
C ARG A 309 -9.46 33.26 -0.52
N ASN A 310 -8.95 33.93 0.52
CA ASN A 310 -8.86 35.38 0.55
C ASN A 310 -7.79 35.94 -0.40
N ARG A 311 -6.72 35.19 -0.69
CA ARG A 311 -5.71 35.60 -1.69
C ARG A 311 -6.20 35.54 -3.13
N ARG A 312 -7.23 34.74 -3.41
CA ARG A 312 -7.80 34.55 -4.75
C ARG A 312 -8.97 35.49 -5.05
N ARG A 313 -9.43 36.27 -4.07
CA ARG A 313 -10.44 37.33 -4.22
C ARG A 313 -9.77 38.66 -4.51
#